data_AF-A0A7W5KVJ5-F1
#
_entry.id   AF-A0A7W5KVJ5-F1
#
_cell.length_a   1.000
_cell.length_b   1.000
_cell.length_c   1.000
_cell.angle_alpha   90.00
_cell.angle_beta   90.00
_cell.angle_gamma   90.00
#
_symmetry.space_group_name_H-M   'P 1'
#
loop_
_entity.id
_entity.type
_entity.pdbx_description
1 polymer ?
#
loop_
_entity_poly.entity_id
_entity_poly.type
_entity_poly.pdbx_seq_one_letter_code
_entity_poly.pdbx_strand_id
1 'polypeptide(L)'
;MKAGSSIPLWIIALLAALCLVVIGWTTFGFTMPFEHETGQAVLDTYFAGYDESAVFHMQALLDQNETASRILRAMYFGPELIFPALLTALLLLIFLRLGPIETWRGRQAPRLLGRITYVLPFIYGFADYAENLSSLVAFSDSSAAGFAAQILPWMTKLKFASLAVCAILILRGAILHQTRED
;
A
#
# COMPACT_ATOMS: atom_id res chain seq x y z
N MET A 1 -15.22 -26.64 5.83
CA MET A 1 -15.41 -25.38 5.07
C MET A 1 -14.45 -25.41 3.88
N LYS A 2 -14.96 -25.59 2.65
CA LYS A 2 -14.19 -25.64 1.38
C LYS A 2 -14.22 -24.30 0.62
N ALA A 3 -14.31 -23.17 1.31
CA ALA A 3 -14.57 -21.88 0.67
C ALA A 3 -13.33 -21.21 0.04
N GLY A 4 -12.11 -21.57 0.46
CA GLY A 4 -10.87 -20.97 -0.06
C GLY A 4 -10.38 -21.56 -1.39
N SER A 5 -10.66 -22.84 -1.67
CA SER A 5 -10.10 -23.54 -2.85
C SER A 5 -10.81 -23.23 -4.17
N SER A 6 -11.86 -22.39 -4.16
CA SER A 6 -12.67 -22.08 -5.34
C SER A 6 -12.33 -20.76 -6.02
N ILE A 7 -11.45 -19.93 -5.44
CA ILE A 7 -11.01 -18.69 -6.09
C ILE A 7 -10.11 -19.07 -7.27
N PRO A 8 -10.45 -18.76 -8.52
CA PRO A 8 -9.60 -19.11 -9.65
C PRO A 8 -8.27 -18.36 -9.64
N LEU A 9 -7.16 -19.05 -9.93
CA LEU A 9 -5.83 -18.42 -10.01
C LEU A 9 -5.77 -17.29 -11.02
N TRP A 10 -6.52 -17.38 -12.11
CA TRP A 10 -6.54 -16.35 -13.15
C TRP A 10 -7.10 -15.01 -12.64
N ILE A 11 -8.00 -15.00 -11.65
CA ILE A 11 -8.51 -13.76 -11.04
C ILE A 11 -7.39 -13.08 -10.23
N ILE A 12 -6.63 -13.87 -9.45
CA ILE A 12 -5.49 -13.36 -8.68
C ILE A 12 -4.42 -12.84 -9.65
N ALA A 13 -4.11 -13.58 -10.71
CA ALA A 13 -3.16 -13.17 -11.74
C ALA A 13 -3.62 -11.89 -12.47
N LEU A 14 -4.91 -11.77 -12.78
CA LEU A 14 -5.48 -10.57 -13.39
C LEU A 14 -5.37 -9.37 -12.46
N LEU A 15 -5.73 -9.51 -11.18
CA LEU A 15 -5.58 -8.42 -10.21
C LEU A 15 -4.12 -8.02 -10.00
N ALA A 16 -3.20 -8.99 -9.97
CA ALA A 16 -1.77 -8.71 -9.92
C ALA A 16 -1.31 -7.94 -11.17
N ALA A 17 -1.75 -8.34 -12.36
CA ALA A 17 -1.47 -7.62 -13.59
C ALA A 17 -2.04 -6.19 -13.57
N LEU A 18 -3.26 -6.00 -13.07
CA LEU A 18 -3.85 -4.67 -12.90
C LEU A 18 -3.06 -3.82 -11.90
N CYS A 19 -2.60 -4.38 -10.77
CA CYS A 19 -1.72 -3.69 -9.84
C CYS A 19 -0.43 -3.24 -10.55
N LEU A 20 0.19 -4.09 -11.36
CA LEU A 20 1.39 -3.74 -12.13
C LEU A 20 1.13 -2.63 -13.16
N VAL A 21 -0.01 -2.67 -13.84
CA VAL A 21 -0.42 -1.61 -14.78
C VAL A 21 -0.57 -0.27 -14.04
N VAL A 22 -1.22 -0.27 -12.87
CA VAL A 22 -1.39 0.96 -12.09
C VAL A 22 -0.06 1.44 -11.52
N ILE A 23 0.83 0.55 -11.05
CA ILE A 23 2.20 0.92 -10.65
C ILE A 23 2.95 1.56 -11.82
N GLY A 24 2.85 0.99 -13.02
CA GLY A 24 3.43 1.56 -14.23
C GLY A 24 2.86 2.95 -14.52
N TRP A 25 1.55 3.12 -14.38
CA TRP A 25 0.90 4.42 -14.56
C TRP A 25 1.35 5.45 -13.51
N THR A 26 1.42 5.11 -12.22
CA THR A 26 2.01 5.96 -11.17
C THR A 26 3.44 6.34 -11.54
N THR A 27 4.25 5.35 -11.93
CA THR A 27 5.69 5.53 -12.12
C THR A 27 6.00 6.41 -13.32
N PHE A 28 5.52 6.02 -14.50
CA PHE A 28 5.82 6.71 -15.74
C PHE A 28 4.97 7.96 -15.95
N GLY A 29 3.76 7.98 -15.39
CA GLY A 29 2.83 9.11 -15.53
C GLY A 29 3.09 10.23 -14.53
N PHE A 30 3.67 9.95 -13.36
CA PHE A 30 3.75 10.93 -12.28
C PHE A 30 5.09 10.95 -11.55
N THR A 31 5.60 9.84 -11.01
CA THR A 31 6.81 9.90 -10.17
C THR A 31 8.06 10.30 -10.97
N MET A 32 8.26 9.73 -12.17
CA MET A 32 9.37 10.12 -13.04
C MET A 32 9.24 11.57 -13.54
N PRO A 33 8.08 12.04 -14.03
CA PRO A 33 7.88 13.46 -14.34
C PRO A 33 8.12 14.40 -13.15
N PHE A 34 7.67 14.01 -11.95
CA PHE A 34 7.89 14.79 -10.74
C PHE A 34 9.39 14.90 -10.41
N GLU A 35 10.12 13.79 -10.45
CA GLU A 35 11.56 13.77 -10.20
C GLU A 35 12.31 14.57 -11.27
N HIS A 36 11.89 14.49 -12.53
CA HIS A 36 12.47 15.28 -13.61
C HIS A 36 12.28 16.80 -13.40
N GLU A 37 11.10 17.20 -12.92
CA GLU A 37 10.74 18.61 -12.68
C GLU A 37 11.42 19.19 -11.42
N THR A 38 11.58 18.37 -10.38
CA THR A 38 11.97 18.85 -9.05
C THR A 38 13.39 18.45 -8.62
N GLY A 39 13.98 17.47 -9.31
CA GLY A 39 15.22 16.81 -8.90
C GLY A 39 15.10 15.98 -7.63
N GLN A 40 13.87 15.77 -7.11
CA GLN A 40 13.61 15.01 -5.90
C GLN A 40 12.57 13.92 -6.12
N ALA A 41 12.74 12.79 -5.43
CA ALA A 41 11.75 11.73 -5.43
C ALA A 41 10.51 12.14 -4.63
N VAL A 42 9.34 11.65 -5.06
CA VAL A 42 8.09 11.80 -4.31
C VAL A 42 8.19 11.02 -2.98
N LEU A 43 7.67 11.59 -1.89
CA LEU A 43 7.74 10.98 -0.55
C LEU A 43 7.16 9.56 -0.50
N ASP A 44 6.15 9.27 -1.32
CA ASP A 44 5.50 7.96 -1.45
C ASP A 44 6.47 6.83 -1.84
N THR A 45 7.61 7.17 -2.43
CA THR A 45 8.65 6.20 -2.85
C THR A 45 9.65 5.85 -1.75
N TYR A 46 9.57 6.52 -0.59
CA TYR A 46 10.51 6.35 0.52
C TYR A 46 10.10 5.13 1.35
N PHE A 47 10.50 3.94 0.90
CA PHE A 47 10.18 2.66 1.56
C PHE A 47 10.67 2.54 3.01
N ALA A 48 11.77 3.23 3.35
CA ALA A 48 12.30 3.28 4.72
C ALA A 48 11.47 4.20 5.66
N GLY A 49 10.46 4.88 5.11
CA GLY A 49 9.78 5.99 5.74
C GLY A 49 10.59 7.28 5.68
N TYR A 50 10.00 8.32 6.24
CA TYR A 50 10.56 9.65 6.40
C TYR A 50 10.00 10.27 7.68
N ASP A 51 10.54 11.43 8.06
CA ASP A 51 10.10 12.20 9.22
C ASP A 51 9.51 13.55 8.80
N GLU A 52 8.95 14.28 9.76
CA GLU A 52 8.23 15.55 9.53
C GLU A 52 9.07 16.59 8.76
N SER A 53 10.38 16.63 8.99
CA SER A 53 11.29 17.53 8.27
C SER A 53 11.28 17.33 6.76
N ALA A 54 11.15 16.07 6.29
CA ALA A 54 11.04 15.76 4.87
C ALA A 54 9.70 16.25 4.31
N VAL A 55 8.63 16.21 5.12
CA VAL A 55 7.31 16.73 4.74
C VAL A 55 7.34 18.25 4.60
N PHE A 56 7.96 18.96 5.55
CA PHE A 56 8.12 20.41 5.47
C PHE A 56 8.99 20.84 4.28
N HIS A 57 10.04 20.08 3.98
CA HIS A 57 10.87 20.31 2.79
C HIS A 57 10.05 20.15 1.50
N MET A 58 9.24 19.09 1.42
CA MET A 58 8.34 18.85 0.29
C MET A 58 7.28 19.95 0.17
N GLN A 59 6.68 20.42 1.27
CA GLN A 59 5.76 21.56 1.26
C GLN A 59 6.40 22.80 0.63
N ALA A 60 7.58 23.19 1.12
CA ALA A 60 8.30 24.35 0.59
C ALA A 60 8.63 24.22 -0.91
N LEU A 61 8.95 23.00 -1.36
CA LEU A 61 9.20 22.71 -2.76
C LEU A 61 7.93 22.87 -3.62
N LEU A 62 6.80 22.34 -3.15
CA LEU A 62 5.52 22.38 -3.88
C LEU A 62 4.92 23.79 -3.91
N ASP A 63 5.14 24.59 -2.87
CA ASP A 63 4.74 26.01 -2.83
C ASP A 63 5.49 26.85 -3.87
N GLN A 64 6.74 26.45 -4.20
CA GLN A 64 7.59 27.13 -5.17
C GLN A 64 7.44 26.58 -6.59
N ASN A 65 6.84 25.39 -6.76
CA ASN A 65 6.68 24.74 -8.06
C ASN A 65 5.24 24.25 -8.27
N GLU A 66 4.42 25.09 -8.90
CA GLU A 66 3.03 24.79 -9.23
C GLU A 66 2.88 23.55 -10.14
N THR A 67 3.84 23.30 -11.03
CA THR A 67 3.83 22.14 -11.93
C THR A 67 3.97 20.86 -11.12
N ALA A 68 4.95 20.80 -10.22
CA ALA A 68 5.16 19.67 -9.32
C ALA A 68 3.93 19.42 -8.43
N SER A 69 3.35 20.48 -7.86
CA SER A 69 2.10 20.41 -7.09
C SER A 69 0.94 19.82 -7.89
N ARG A 70 0.80 20.22 -9.16
CA ARG A 70 -0.23 19.67 -10.05
C ARG A 70 0.00 18.20 -10.39
N ILE A 71 1.25 17.81 -10.68
CA ILE A 71 1.62 16.41 -10.95
C ILE A 71 1.27 15.55 -9.73
N LEU A 72 1.67 15.98 -8.53
CA LEU A 72 1.42 15.26 -7.29
C LEU A 72 -0.08 15.11 -7.00
N ARG A 73 -0.86 16.19 -7.14
CA ARG A 73 -2.33 16.12 -6.97
C ARG A 73 -2.98 15.19 -8.00
N ALA A 74 -2.55 15.25 -9.26
CA ALA A 74 -3.07 14.37 -10.30
C ALA A 74 -2.72 12.89 -10.05
N MET A 75 -1.56 12.60 -9.45
CA MET A 75 -1.18 11.27 -8.99
C MET A 75 -2.17 10.74 -7.93
N TYR A 76 -2.45 11.55 -6.89
CA TYR A 76 -3.38 11.18 -5.81
C TYR A 76 -4.84 11.02 -6.26
N PHE A 77 -5.31 11.83 -7.22
CA PHE A 77 -6.65 11.69 -7.78
C PHE A 77 -6.74 10.69 -8.94
N GLY A 78 -5.62 10.13 -9.39
CA GLY A 78 -5.53 9.19 -10.49
C GLY A 78 -5.18 7.78 -10.00
N PRO A 79 -3.96 7.30 -10.28
CA PRO A 79 -3.59 5.92 -9.99
C PRO A 79 -3.59 5.60 -8.48
N GLU A 80 -3.18 6.52 -7.61
CA GLU A 80 -3.13 6.29 -6.15
C GLU A 80 -4.53 6.25 -5.50
N LEU A 81 -5.57 6.67 -6.21
CA LEU A 81 -6.95 6.43 -5.77
C LEU A 81 -7.38 4.98 -5.98
N ILE A 82 -6.83 4.32 -7.02
CA ILE A 82 -7.23 3.00 -7.49
C ILE A 82 -6.33 1.91 -6.91
N PHE A 83 -5.02 2.17 -6.87
CA PHE A 83 -4.01 1.20 -6.47
C PHE A 83 -4.27 0.57 -5.09
N PRO A 84 -4.61 1.33 -4.03
CA PRO A 84 -4.77 0.76 -2.70
C PRO A 84 -5.93 -0.22 -2.62
N ALA A 85 -7.03 0.06 -3.32
CA ALA A 85 -8.17 -0.86 -3.44
C ALA A 85 -7.79 -2.15 -4.18
N LEU A 86 -7.08 -2.05 -5.30
CA LEU A 86 -6.64 -3.21 -6.07
C LEU A 86 -5.68 -4.09 -5.27
N LEU A 87 -4.68 -3.49 -4.62
CA LEU A 87 -3.71 -4.23 -3.84
C LEU A 87 -4.35 -4.83 -2.57
N THR A 88 -5.25 -4.11 -1.90
CA THR A 88 -6.05 -4.65 -0.79
C THR A 88 -6.86 -5.88 -1.23
N ALA A 89 -7.55 -5.79 -2.37
CA ALA A 89 -8.33 -6.90 -2.91
C ALA A 89 -7.42 -8.09 -3.27
N LEU A 90 -6.27 -7.84 -3.92
CA LEU A 90 -5.29 -8.87 -4.24
C LEU A 90 -4.80 -9.60 -3.00
N LEU A 91 -4.35 -8.85 -1.98
CA LEU A 91 -3.87 -9.41 -0.71
C LEU A 91 -4.97 -10.23 -0.03
N LEU A 92 -6.20 -9.72 0.04
CA LEU A 92 -7.33 -10.43 0.61
C LEU A 92 -7.64 -11.74 -0.12
N LEU A 93 -7.69 -11.72 -1.46
CA LEU A 93 -7.93 -12.94 -2.25
C LEU A 93 -6.82 -13.97 -2.08
N ILE A 94 -5.56 -13.52 -2.00
CA ILE A 94 -4.43 -14.41 -1.70
C ILE A 94 -4.66 -15.08 -0.34
N PHE A 95 -4.96 -14.31 0.72
CA PHE A 95 -5.23 -14.87 2.05
C PHE A 95 -6.47 -15.79 2.11
N LEU A 96 -7.52 -15.48 1.35
CA LEU A 96 -8.71 -16.33 1.25
C LEU A 96 -8.36 -17.67 0.58
N ARG A 97 -7.56 -17.65 -0.49
CA ARG A 97 -7.11 -18.85 -1.19
C ARG A 97 -6.22 -19.73 -0.33
N LEU A 98 -5.27 -19.08 0.34
CA LEU A 98 -4.30 -19.67 1.25
C LEU A 98 -4.93 -20.32 2.50
N GLY A 99 -6.14 -19.88 2.86
CA GLY A 99 -6.90 -20.40 4.00
C GLY A 99 -6.36 -19.94 5.36
N PRO A 100 -7.03 -20.29 6.47
CA PRO A 100 -6.66 -19.83 7.80
C PRO A 100 -5.30 -20.39 8.22
N ILE A 101 -4.42 -19.54 8.78
CA ILE A 101 -3.09 -19.96 9.31
C ILE A 101 -3.18 -21.09 10.34
N GLU A 102 -4.32 -21.24 11.03
CA GLU A 102 -4.56 -22.33 11.99
C GLU A 102 -4.36 -23.72 11.39
N THR A 103 -4.54 -23.89 10.09
CA THR A 103 -4.34 -25.18 9.39
C THR A 103 -2.92 -25.39 8.88
N TRP A 104 -2.06 -24.37 8.94
CA TRP A 104 -0.72 -24.38 8.34
C TRP A 104 0.35 -25.09 9.17
N ARG A 105 0.09 -25.40 10.45
CA ARG A 105 1.12 -25.96 11.34
C ARG A 105 0.73 -27.24 12.08
N GLY A 106 -0.48 -27.79 11.88
CA GLY A 106 -0.97 -28.95 12.63
C GLY A 106 -1.12 -28.74 14.16
N ARG A 107 -0.62 -27.61 14.70
CA ARG A 107 -0.88 -27.08 16.04
C ARG A 107 -1.81 -25.89 15.91
N GLN A 108 -2.84 -25.86 16.76
CA GLN A 108 -3.80 -24.76 16.89
C GLN A 108 -3.03 -23.44 17.09
N ALA A 109 -2.78 -22.71 16.01
CA ALA A 109 -2.42 -21.30 16.14
C ALA A 109 -3.58 -20.62 16.91
N PRO A 110 -3.30 -19.63 17.76
CA PRO A 110 -4.36 -18.90 18.44
C PRO A 110 -5.36 -18.38 17.39
N ARG A 111 -6.66 -18.59 17.61
CA ARG A 111 -7.73 -18.18 16.67
C ARG A 111 -7.66 -16.71 16.25
N LEU A 112 -7.03 -15.90 17.10
CA LEU A 112 -6.75 -14.49 16.85
C LEU A 112 -5.79 -14.26 15.66
N LEU A 113 -4.77 -15.11 15.52
CA LEU A 113 -3.78 -15.04 14.45
C LEU A 113 -4.37 -15.43 13.08
N GLY A 114 -5.36 -16.33 13.05
CA GLY A 114 -6.09 -16.68 11.83
C GLY A 114 -7.07 -15.59 11.38
N ARG A 115 -7.56 -14.75 12.29
CA ARG A 115 -8.42 -13.61 11.96
C ARG A 115 -7.63 -12.40 11.48
N ILE A 116 -6.45 -12.16 12.05
CA ILE A 116 -5.64 -10.98 11.73
C ILE A 116 -5.20 -10.96 10.26
N THR A 117 -5.02 -12.12 9.61
CA THR A 117 -4.68 -12.22 8.18
C THR A 117 -5.75 -11.65 7.25
N TYR A 118 -7.01 -11.72 7.65
CA TYR A 118 -8.11 -11.15 6.87
C TYR A 118 -8.30 -9.66 7.14
N VAL A 119 -7.78 -9.16 8.26
CA VAL A 119 -7.86 -7.74 8.64
C VAL A 119 -6.66 -6.96 8.09
N LEU A 120 -5.49 -7.58 8.02
CA LEU A 120 -4.23 -6.95 7.56
C LEU A 120 -4.32 -6.26 6.19
N PRO A 121 -4.94 -6.85 5.13
CA PRO A 121 -5.13 -6.16 3.86
C PRO A 121 -5.89 -4.84 4.01
N PHE A 122 -6.90 -4.80 4.88
CA PHE A 122 -7.66 -3.58 5.14
C PHE A 122 -6.83 -2.57 5.92
N ILE A 123 -6.01 -2.99 6.88
CA ILE A 123 -5.08 -2.07 7.57
C ILE A 123 -4.16 -1.40 6.56
N TYR A 124 -3.62 -2.16 5.61
CA TYR A 124 -2.84 -1.61 4.50
C TYR A 124 -3.66 -0.59 3.70
N GLY A 125 -4.82 -0.97 3.17
CA GLY A 125 -5.64 -0.08 2.33
C GLY A 125 -6.08 1.19 3.04
N PHE A 126 -6.45 1.09 4.32
CA PHE A 126 -6.79 2.27 5.14
C PHE A 126 -5.58 3.18 5.37
N ALA A 127 -4.42 2.62 5.68
CA ALA A 127 -3.21 3.41 5.90
C ALA A 127 -2.77 4.14 4.63
N ASP A 128 -2.90 3.49 3.48
CA ASP A 128 -2.56 4.05 2.18
C ASP A 128 -3.52 5.19 1.79
N TYR A 129 -4.84 4.99 1.90
CA TYR A 129 -5.80 6.09 1.69
C TYR A 129 -5.64 7.24 2.70
N ALA A 130 -5.32 6.92 3.96
CA ALA A 130 -5.09 7.93 4.98
C ALA A 130 -3.82 8.73 4.71
N GLU A 131 -2.76 8.10 4.20
CA GLU A 131 -1.58 8.80 3.71
C GLU A 131 -1.95 9.72 2.55
N ASN A 132 -2.60 9.20 1.49
CA ASN A 132 -2.96 10.01 0.31
C ASN A 132 -3.80 11.24 0.69
N LEU A 133 -4.76 11.06 1.60
CA LEU A 133 -5.55 12.17 2.12
C LEU A 133 -4.71 13.14 2.96
N SER A 134 -3.82 12.61 3.81
CA SER A 134 -2.91 13.44 4.61
C SER A 134 -1.95 14.22 3.73
N SER A 135 -1.45 13.65 2.63
CA SER A 135 -0.59 14.32 1.66
C SER A 135 -1.34 15.46 0.98
N LEU A 136 -2.56 15.21 0.52
CA LEU A 136 -3.40 16.24 -0.10
C LEU A 136 -3.68 17.41 0.85
N VAL A 137 -3.92 17.14 2.14
CA VAL A 137 -4.15 18.18 3.15
C VAL A 137 -2.84 18.88 3.53
N ALA A 138 -1.75 18.13 3.73
CA ALA A 138 -0.44 18.67 4.08
C ALA A 138 0.11 19.59 2.98
N PHE A 139 -0.10 19.27 1.70
CA PHE A 139 0.39 20.04 0.56
C PHE A 139 -0.67 21.01 0.00
N SER A 140 -1.48 21.57 0.90
CA SER A 140 -2.51 22.56 0.59
C SER A 140 -2.47 23.72 1.58
N ASP A 141 -3.13 24.83 1.24
CA ASP A 141 -3.28 26.01 2.10
C ASP A 141 -4.28 25.79 3.27
N SER A 142 -4.47 24.55 3.70
CA SER A 142 -5.41 24.20 4.76
C SER A 142 -4.86 24.54 6.14
N SER A 143 -5.73 25.05 7.02
CA SER A 143 -5.41 25.22 8.45
C SER A 143 -5.01 23.90 9.15
N ALA A 144 -5.37 22.75 8.58
CA ALA A 144 -5.01 21.43 9.07
C ALA A 144 -3.69 20.87 8.49
N ALA A 145 -3.01 21.61 7.60
CA ALA A 145 -1.80 21.13 6.90
C ALA A 145 -0.68 20.70 7.87
N GLY A 146 -0.46 21.46 8.94
CA GLY A 146 0.55 21.12 9.95
C GLY A 146 0.24 19.81 10.70
N PHE A 147 -1.04 19.56 11.02
CA PHE A 147 -1.45 18.31 11.65
C PHE A 147 -1.35 17.12 10.69
N ALA A 148 -1.75 17.32 9.43
CA ALA A 148 -1.61 16.31 8.39
C ALA A 148 -0.15 15.95 8.14
N ALA A 149 0.77 16.93 8.16
CA ALA A 149 2.20 16.71 8.02
C ALA A 149 2.80 15.86 9.16
N GLN A 150 2.27 15.97 10.38
CA GLN A 150 2.69 15.14 11.53
C GLN A 150 2.18 13.70 11.40
N ILE A 151 0.96 13.51 10.90
CA ILE A 151 0.35 12.18 10.74
C ILE A 151 0.96 11.43 9.56
N LEU A 152 1.35 12.14 8.50
CA LEU A 152 1.74 11.55 7.23
C LEU A 152 2.86 10.48 7.37
N PRO A 153 3.99 10.74 8.07
CA PRO A 153 5.00 9.72 8.35
C PRO A 153 4.47 8.45 9.01
N TRP A 154 3.50 8.59 9.93
CA TRP A 154 2.91 7.45 10.62
C TRP A 154 2.05 6.60 9.70
N MET A 155 1.30 7.23 8.79
CA MET A 155 0.50 6.50 7.80
C MET A 155 1.39 5.73 6.82
N THR A 156 2.47 6.35 6.33
CA THR A 156 3.46 5.67 5.48
C THR A 156 4.11 4.49 6.22
N LYS A 157 4.52 4.67 7.48
CA LYS A 157 5.09 3.59 8.31
C LYS A 157 4.08 2.44 8.51
N LEU A 158 2.81 2.74 8.80
CA LEU A 158 1.75 1.74 8.96
C LEU A 158 1.45 0.99 7.65
N LYS A 159 1.41 1.70 6.52
CA LYS A 159 1.25 1.15 5.17
C LYS A 159 2.34 0.12 4.87
N PHE A 160 3.61 0.51 4.99
CA PHE A 160 4.71 -0.42 4.69
C PHE A 160 4.83 -1.55 5.72
N ALA A 161 4.59 -1.30 7.01
CA ALA A 161 4.61 -2.35 8.03
C ALA A 161 3.54 -3.42 7.77
N SER A 162 2.30 -3.00 7.46
CA SER A 162 1.22 -3.93 7.14
C SER A 162 1.48 -4.70 5.85
N LEU A 163 2.02 -4.05 4.82
CA LEU A 163 2.41 -4.70 3.56
C LEU A 163 3.54 -5.73 3.77
N ALA A 164 4.56 -5.39 4.56
CA ALA A 164 5.65 -6.29 4.90
C ALA A 164 5.16 -7.53 5.65
N VAL A 165 4.27 -7.35 6.63
CA VAL A 165 3.64 -8.48 7.34
C VAL A 165 2.83 -9.33 6.37
N CYS A 166 2.07 -8.72 5.44
CA CYS A 166 1.34 -9.46 4.42
C CYS A 166 2.28 -10.32 3.57
N ALA A 167 3.36 -9.74 3.05
CA ALA A 167 4.34 -10.43 2.22
C ALA A 167 4.98 -11.62 2.96
N ILE A 168 5.41 -11.42 4.22
CA ILE A 168 5.99 -12.48 5.06
C ILE A 168 5.00 -13.64 5.24
N LEU A 169 3.74 -13.34 5.53
CA LEU A 169 2.71 -14.37 5.76
C LEU A 169 2.36 -15.11 4.47
N ILE A 170 2.28 -14.41 3.34
CA ILE A 170 2.03 -15.03 2.03
C ILE A 170 3.18 -15.95 1.64
N LEU A 171 4.43 -15.48 1.75
CA LEU A 171 5.62 -16.29 1.43
C LEU A 171 5.68 -17.55 2.29
N ARG A 172 5.45 -17.40 3.60
CA ARG A 172 5.39 -18.52 4.52
C ARG A 172 4.28 -19.51 4.17
N GLY A 173 3.10 -19.01 3.79
CA GLY A 173 1.98 -19.85 3.35
C GLY A 173 2.30 -20.64 2.10
N ALA A 174 2.92 -20.00 1.12
CA ALA A 174 3.31 -20.63 -0.14
C ALA A 174 4.34 -21.76 0.09
N ILE A 175 5.37 -21.52 0.92
CA ILE A 175 6.39 -22.54 1.25
C ILE A 175 5.75 -23.74 1.96
N LEU A 176 4.91 -23.50 2.96
CA LEU A 176 4.26 -24.58 3.72
C LEU A 176 3.30 -25.42 2.85
N HIS A 177 2.64 -24.79 1.88
CA HIS A 177 1.76 -25.49 0.94
C HIS A 177 2.55 -26.42 0.00
N GLN A 178 3.71 -25.97 -0.49
CA GLN A 178 4.59 -26.81 -1.33
C GLN A 178 5.09 -28.05 -0.58
N THR A 179 5.55 -27.88 0.67
CA THR A 179 6.08 -29.00 1.49
C THR A 179 5.04 -30.07 1.87
N ARG A 180 3.76 -29.86 1.57
CA ARG A 180 2.67 -30.80 1.90
C ARG A 180 2.19 -31.59 0.67
N GLU A 181 2.60 -31.19 -0.53
CA GLU A 181 2.30 -31.86 -1.79
C GLU A 181 3.45 -32.80 -2.25
N ASP A 182 4.61 -32.72 -1.60
CA ASP A 182 5.75 -33.66 -1.70
C ASP A 182 5.69 -34.75 -0.61
#